data_AF-A0AAU6M4I2-F1
#
_entry.id   AF-A0AAU6M4I2-F1
#
_cell.length_a   1.000
_cell.length_b   1.000
_cell.length_c   1.000
_cell.angle_alpha   90.00
_cell.angle_beta   90.00
_cell.angle_gamma   90.00
#
_symmetry.space_group_name_H-M   'P 1'
#
loop_
_entity.id
_entity.type
_entity.pdbx_description
1 polymer ?
#
loop_
_entity_poly.entity_id
_entity_poly.type
_entity_poly.pdbx_seq_one_letter_code
_entity_poly.pdbx_strand_id
1 'polypeptide(L)'
;MHAPPTETPMAPPTAPRRRRRTRTFGFAAFAVSLLMAVPTAQNAFGADAKAIEGGGDLGPNVMVFDPSMPDIQAKVDEVFKKQESAQFGDGRYALMFKPGTYNNLNAQIGFYTSIAGLGLNPDDTTFNGDVTVDAGWFNGNATQNFWRSAENLALNPVSGTDRWAVSQAAPFRRMHVKGGLNLAPDGYGWASGGYIADSKIDGQVGPYSQQQWYTRDSSIGSWGNGVWNMTFSGVEGAPAQSFPEPPYTTLENTPVSREKPFLYLDGDDYKVFVPEKRTNARGVSWANGAPKGESIPLDQFYVVKPGATAETINAAVQQGLHLLFTPGVYHVDQTINIDRANTVALGLGLATIVPDNGVTAIKVGDVDGVKLAGLLIDAGTTNSKSLIEVGTEGSTTSHADNPTSLQDVFARVGGAGAGKATTAMVINSNDTIIDHTWLWRADHGEGVGWETNRSDYGLQVNGDNVLATGLFVEHFNKYDVRWSGENGKTIFFQNEKSYDAPNQAAVQNGDTKGFAAYKVDDSVTTHEGWGLGSYCYYNVDPTIVQGHGFEAPVKPGVKFHDLLVVSLGGQGQYDHVINDTGSPTSGTDTVPSQVVSFP
;
A
#
# COMPACT_ATOMS: atom_id res chain seq x y z
N MET A 1 -31.36 25.06 -76.94
CA MET A 1 -30.22 24.22 -77.39
C MET A 1 -30.39 22.83 -76.80
N HIS A 2 -29.92 21.82 -77.53
CA HIS A 2 -30.34 20.42 -77.54
C HIS A 2 -30.48 19.66 -76.20
N ALA A 3 -31.40 18.69 -76.24
CA ALA A 3 -31.63 17.55 -75.35
C ALA A 3 -31.56 16.25 -76.23
N PRO A 4 -31.73 14.99 -75.75
CA PRO A 4 -31.48 14.28 -74.46
C PRO A 4 -30.89 12.84 -74.77
N PRO A 5 -31.20 11.65 -74.15
CA PRO A 5 -31.88 11.28 -72.88
C PRO A 5 -31.38 10.01 -72.08
N THR A 6 -31.89 9.87 -70.83
CA THR A 6 -32.47 8.69 -70.08
C THR A 6 -31.76 7.30 -70.02
N GLU A 7 -31.82 6.49 -68.95
CA GLU A 7 -32.99 5.90 -68.24
C GLU A 7 -32.66 5.36 -66.81
N THR A 8 -33.74 5.17 -66.03
CA THR A 8 -33.86 4.79 -64.61
C THR A 8 -34.49 3.35 -64.46
N PRO A 9 -34.77 2.81 -63.25
CA PRO A 9 -34.61 1.40 -62.86
C PRO A 9 -35.93 0.59 -62.67
N MET A 10 -35.85 -0.71 -62.36
CA MET A 10 -36.72 -1.42 -61.37
C MET A 10 -36.35 -2.91 -61.15
N ALA A 11 -36.72 -3.42 -59.97
CA ALA A 11 -36.52 -4.77 -59.38
C ALA A 11 -37.16 -5.95 -60.18
N PRO A 12 -37.07 -7.26 -59.79
CA PRO A 12 -37.96 -7.84 -58.76
C PRO A 12 -37.39 -9.14 -58.07
N PRO A 13 -38.17 -10.19 -57.61
CA PRO A 13 -38.09 -10.74 -56.24
C PRO A 13 -37.93 -12.29 -56.16
N THR A 14 -38.22 -12.86 -54.97
CA THR A 14 -38.79 -14.21 -54.67
C THR A 14 -37.93 -15.29 -54.01
N ALA A 15 -38.52 -15.89 -52.96
CA ALA A 15 -38.14 -17.13 -52.28
C ALA A 15 -38.98 -18.32 -52.81
N PRO A 16 -38.59 -19.58 -52.52
CA PRO A 16 -39.54 -20.46 -51.82
C PRO A 16 -38.98 -21.56 -50.86
N ARG A 17 -39.77 -21.79 -49.80
CA ARG A 17 -40.22 -23.02 -49.07
C ARG A 17 -39.34 -24.29 -48.81
N ARG A 18 -39.39 -24.67 -47.52
CA ARG A 18 -39.19 -25.96 -46.80
C ARG A 18 -39.44 -27.30 -47.53
N ARG A 19 -38.66 -28.34 -47.17
CA ARG A 19 -39.15 -29.67 -46.72
C ARG A 19 -38.08 -30.54 -46.01
N ARG A 20 -38.50 -31.23 -44.94
CA ARG A 20 -37.81 -32.33 -44.21
C ARG A 20 -37.73 -33.61 -45.06
N ARG A 21 -36.67 -34.42 -44.89
CA ARG A 21 -36.75 -35.88 -44.66
C ARG A 21 -35.40 -36.53 -44.29
N THR A 22 -35.52 -37.47 -43.37
CA THR A 22 -34.62 -38.52 -42.84
C THR A 22 -33.93 -39.42 -43.87
N ARG A 23 -32.70 -39.91 -43.59
CA ARG A 23 -32.37 -41.32 -43.28
C ARG A 23 -30.85 -41.60 -43.24
N THR A 24 -30.50 -42.45 -42.27
CA THR A 24 -29.30 -43.27 -42.02
C THR A 24 -28.71 -44.01 -43.22
N PHE A 25 -27.39 -44.28 -43.17
CA PHE A 25 -26.62 -45.53 -43.46
C PHE A 25 -25.13 -45.11 -43.43
N GLY A 26 -24.22 -45.69 -42.63
CA GLY A 26 -23.81 -47.08 -42.59
C GLY A 26 -22.50 -47.22 -43.37
N PHE A 27 -21.36 -47.31 -42.69
CA PHE A 27 -20.14 -47.87 -43.28
C PHE A 27 -19.50 -48.87 -42.33
N ALA A 28 -19.27 -50.05 -42.91
CA ALA A 28 -18.79 -51.27 -42.28
C ALA A 28 -17.28 -51.23 -42.03
N ALA A 29 -16.89 -52.07 -41.06
CA ALA A 29 -15.53 -52.38 -40.68
C ALA A 29 -14.75 -53.14 -41.78
N PHE A 30 -13.44 -52.91 -41.82
CA PHE A 30 -12.44 -53.96 -42.07
C PHE A 30 -11.22 -53.71 -41.18
N ALA A 31 -10.88 -54.73 -40.39
CA ALA A 31 -9.74 -54.82 -39.50
C ALA A 31 -8.46 -55.19 -40.26
N VAL A 32 -7.28 -54.82 -39.74
CA VAL A 32 -6.17 -55.73 -39.37
C VAL A 32 -5.12 -54.96 -38.56
N SER A 33 -4.66 -55.63 -37.50
CA SER A 33 -3.82 -55.23 -36.39
C SER A 33 -2.36 -54.90 -36.73
N LEU A 34 -1.76 -53.97 -35.98
CA LEU A 34 -0.35 -54.07 -35.60
C LEU A 34 -0.13 -53.50 -34.19
N LEU A 35 0.43 -54.32 -33.31
CA LEU A 35 0.84 -53.98 -31.95
C LEU A 35 1.78 -52.75 -31.98
N MET A 36 1.45 -51.72 -31.20
CA MET A 36 2.45 -50.89 -30.57
C MET A 36 2.10 -50.78 -29.08
N ALA A 37 3.06 -51.17 -28.25
CA ALA A 37 2.99 -51.08 -26.81
C ALA A 37 2.62 -49.65 -26.41
N VAL A 38 1.56 -49.50 -25.63
CA VAL A 38 1.37 -48.30 -24.83
C VAL A 38 2.41 -48.41 -23.72
N PRO A 39 3.42 -47.52 -23.64
CA PRO A 39 4.10 -47.35 -22.38
C PRO A 39 3.06 -46.72 -21.47
N THR A 40 2.51 -47.50 -20.54
CA THR A 40 2.06 -46.93 -19.28
C THR A 40 3.30 -46.29 -18.66
N ALA A 41 3.52 -45.01 -18.94
CA ALA A 41 4.42 -44.20 -18.17
C ALA A 41 3.80 -44.14 -16.77
N GLN A 42 4.20 -45.10 -15.94
CA GLN A 42 4.11 -44.99 -14.50
C GLN A 42 4.68 -43.62 -14.16
N ASN A 43 3.84 -42.77 -13.57
CA ASN A 43 4.30 -41.58 -12.88
C ASN A 43 5.35 -42.02 -11.88
N ALA A 44 6.63 -41.82 -12.23
CA ALA A 44 7.73 -41.87 -11.30
C ALA A 44 7.72 -40.55 -10.50
N PHE A 45 6.66 -40.35 -9.72
CA PHE A 45 6.63 -39.39 -8.61
C PHE A 45 6.42 -40.21 -7.34
N GLY A 46 7.52 -40.82 -6.90
CA GLY A 46 7.60 -41.68 -5.74
C GLY A 46 8.63 -41.14 -4.75
N ALA A 47 8.34 -39.98 -4.21
CA ALA A 47 8.60 -39.65 -2.82
C ALA A 47 7.34 -38.92 -2.35
N ASP A 48 6.67 -39.44 -1.32
CA ASP A 48 5.59 -38.72 -0.64
C ASP A 48 6.17 -37.39 -0.16
N ALA A 49 6.00 -36.32 -0.92
CA ALA A 49 6.35 -34.98 -0.48
C ALA A 49 5.51 -34.73 0.76
N LYS A 50 6.18 -34.64 1.92
CA LYS A 50 5.50 -34.42 3.20
C LYS A 50 4.62 -33.18 3.05
N ALA A 51 3.33 -33.31 3.37
CA ALA A 51 2.41 -32.18 3.35
C ALA A 51 2.98 -31.03 4.21
N ILE A 52 2.84 -29.80 3.73
CA ILE A 52 3.30 -28.63 4.48
C ILE A 52 2.33 -28.46 5.64
N GLU A 53 2.85 -28.56 6.86
CA GLU A 53 2.07 -28.38 8.07
C GLU A 53 1.87 -26.88 8.32
N GLY A 54 0.63 -26.49 8.61
CA GLY A 54 0.33 -25.14 9.09
C GLY A 54 0.54 -25.03 10.60
N GLY A 55 0.68 -23.79 11.08
CA GLY A 55 0.90 -23.49 12.49
C GLY A 55 2.35 -23.67 12.96
N GLY A 56 2.50 -23.78 14.28
CA GLY A 56 3.79 -23.90 14.95
C GLY A 56 4.25 -22.61 15.63
N ASP A 57 5.45 -22.67 16.23
CA ASP A 57 6.12 -21.52 16.86
C ASP A 57 6.31 -20.35 15.87
N LEU A 58 6.28 -19.11 16.35
CA LEU A 58 6.38 -17.90 15.51
C LEU A 58 7.83 -17.42 15.28
N GLY A 59 8.82 -18.17 15.77
CA GLY A 59 10.24 -17.87 15.60
C GLY A 59 10.76 -16.88 16.64
N PRO A 60 12.09 -16.72 16.72
CA PRO A 60 12.75 -15.98 17.80
C PRO A 60 12.52 -14.46 17.74
N ASN A 61 12.11 -13.93 16.58
CA ASN A 61 11.94 -12.50 16.36
C ASN A 61 10.53 -12.00 16.72
N VAL A 62 9.63 -12.90 17.11
CA VAL A 62 8.33 -12.57 17.70
C VAL A 62 8.46 -12.69 19.21
N MET A 63 8.52 -11.55 19.89
CA MET A 63 8.58 -11.47 21.34
C MET A 63 7.18 -11.33 21.91
N VAL A 64 6.70 -12.36 22.61
CA VAL A 64 5.36 -12.39 23.20
C VAL A 64 5.44 -12.14 24.69
N PHE A 65 4.75 -11.10 25.15
CA PHE A 65 4.72 -10.67 26.56
C PHE A 65 3.34 -10.92 27.16
N ASP A 66 3.30 -11.39 28.40
CA ASP A 66 2.08 -11.42 29.22
C ASP A 66 2.23 -10.50 30.45
N PRO A 67 1.13 -10.05 31.07
CA PRO A 67 1.18 -9.07 32.17
C PRO A 67 1.94 -9.52 33.42
N SER A 68 2.18 -10.82 33.59
CA SER A 68 2.91 -11.37 34.74
C SER A 68 4.42 -11.42 34.55
N MET A 69 4.91 -11.22 33.31
CA MET A 69 6.35 -11.28 33.02
C MET A 69 7.11 -10.13 33.70
N PRO A 70 8.21 -10.41 34.42
CA PRO A 70 9.13 -9.37 34.84
C PRO A 70 9.92 -8.81 33.64
N ASP A 71 10.49 -7.62 33.82
CA ASP A 71 11.50 -7.03 32.93
C ASP A 71 11.05 -6.77 31.48
N ILE A 72 9.74 -6.60 31.24
CA ILE A 72 9.19 -6.26 29.91
C ILE A 72 9.86 -4.99 29.35
N GLN A 73 9.92 -3.92 30.15
CA GLN A 73 10.56 -2.67 29.75
C GLN A 73 12.01 -2.89 29.28
N ALA A 74 12.80 -3.67 30.02
CA ALA A 74 14.21 -3.89 29.70
C ALA A 74 14.39 -4.63 28.35
N LYS A 75 13.50 -5.58 28.04
CA LYS A 75 13.50 -6.31 26.76
C LYS A 75 13.08 -5.40 25.60
N VAL A 76 12.06 -4.58 25.80
CA VAL A 76 11.64 -3.57 24.81
C VAL A 76 12.76 -2.56 24.56
N ASP A 77 13.42 -2.07 25.61
CA ASP A 77 14.58 -1.17 25.51
C ASP A 77 15.76 -1.80 24.78
N GLU A 78 15.99 -3.10 24.95
CA GLU A 78 17.04 -3.82 24.24
C GLU A 78 16.79 -3.84 22.73
N VAL A 79 15.55 -4.10 22.32
CA VAL A 79 15.16 -4.03 20.90
C VAL A 79 15.30 -2.61 20.38
N PHE A 80 14.79 -1.61 21.12
CA PHE A 80 14.91 -0.20 20.73
C PHE A 80 16.36 0.22 20.52
N LYS A 81 17.28 -0.07 21.46
CA LYS A 81 18.70 0.27 21.33
C LYS A 81 19.37 -0.34 20.10
N LYS A 82 18.91 -1.52 19.66
CA LYS A 82 19.40 -2.15 18.42
C LYS A 82 18.82 -1.47 17.18
N GLN A 83 17.57 -1.04 17.25
CA GLN A 83 16.78 -0.63 16.09
C GLN A 83 16.64 0.88 15.91
N GLU A 84 16.94 1.70 16.92
CA GLU A 84 16.73 3.16 16.90
C GLU A 84 17.35 3.82 15.66
N SER A 85 18.61 3.50 15.36
CA SER A 85 19.35 4.04 14.20
C SER A 85 19.64 3.00 13.11
N ALA A 86 19.02 1.81 13.18
CA ALA A 86 19.27 0.72 12.23
C ALA A 86 18.45 0.86 10.94
N GLN A 87 18.49 2.04 10.32
CA GLN A 87 17.65 2.39 9.18
C GLN A 87 17.71 1.38 8.04
N PHE A 88 18.89 0.87 7.69
CA PHE A 88 19.07 -0.13 6.63
C PHE A 88 19.58 -1.48 7.15
N GLY A 89 19.40 -1.76 8.44
CA GLY A 89 19.81 -3.03 9.04
C GLY A 89 18.83 -4.18 8.77
N ASP A 90 19.29 -5.41 8.96
CA ASP A 90 18.49 -6.63 8.75
C ASP A 90 17.62 -7.03 9.94
N GLY A 91 17.78 -6.36 11.10
CA GLY A 91 16.98 -6.62 12.29
C GLY A 91 15.48 -6.40 12.00
N ARG A 92 14.65 -7.38 12.36
CA ARG A 92 13.18 -7.36 12.24
C ARG A 92 12.59 -7.88 13.54
N TYR A 93 11.65 -7.17 14.14
CA TYR A 93 11.07 -7.55 15.44
C TYR A 93 9.57 -7.32 15.50
N ALA A 94 8.86 -8.25 16.12
CA ALA A 94 7.46 -8.07 16.48
C ALA A 94 7.31 -8.20 18.00
N LEU A 95 6.82 -7.14 18.65
CA LEU A 95 6.54 -7.06 20.07
C LEU A 95 5.03 -7.27 20.28
N MET A 96 4.64 -8.45 20.75
CA MET A 96 3.25 -8.89 20.83
C MET A 96 2.82 -9.00 22.29
N PHE A 97 1.70 -8.41 22.65
CA PHE A 97 1.25 -8.30 24.04
C PHE A 97 -0.07 -9.04 24.24
N LYS A 98 -0.08 -10.07 25.08
CA LYS A 98 -1.29 -10.81 25.45
C LYS A 98 -2.35 -9.86 26.04
N PRO A 99 -3.65 -10.23 25.98
CA PRO A 99 -4.69 -9.49 26.68
C PRO A 99 -4.36 -9.28 28.17
N GLY A 100 -4.58 -8.06 28.66
CA GLY A 100 -4.32 -7.66 30.03
C GLY A 100 -3.87 -6.20 30.14
N THR A 101 -3.37 -5.84 31.32
CA THR A 101 -2.92 -4.48 31.63
C THR A 101 -1.44 -4.45 31.98
N TYR A 102 -0.69 -3.61 31.29
CA TYR A 102 0.74 -3.40 31.47
C TYR A 102 0.95 -2.02 32.08
N ASN A 103 1.73 -1.93 33.16
CA ASN A 103 1.96 -0.69 33.89
C ASN A 103 3.41 -0.25 33.78
N ASN A 104 3.65 1.06 33.77
CA ASN A 104 4.99 1.66 33.75
C ASN A 104 5.81 1.22 32.53
N LEU A 105 5.16 1.17 31.36
CA LEU A 105 5.79 0.78 30.11
C LEU A 105 5.84 1.97 29.17
N ASN A 106 7.03 2.42 28.81
CA ASN A 106 7.25 3.33 27.68
C ASN A 106 7.98 2.56 26.59
N ALA A 107 7.23 2.07 25.61
CA ALA A 107 7.77 1.31 24.51
C ALA A 107 8.24 2.23 23.39
N GLN A 108 9.54 2.58 23.37
CA GLN A 108 10.14 3.30 22.25
C GLN A 108 10.32 2.36 21.05
N ILE A 109 9.83 2.77 19.88
CA ILE A 109 9.79 1.91 18.68
C ILE A 109 10.78 2.41 17.64
N GLY A 110 11.84 1.63 17.40
CA GLY A 110 12.86 1.88 16.38
C GLY A 110 12.45 1.38 14.99
N PHE A 111 13.41 1.35 14.07
CA PHE A 111 13.20 0.80 12.73
C PHE A 111 12.80 -0.69 12.78
N TYR A 112 12.03 -1.11 11.79
CA TYR A 112 11.56 -2.48 11.57
C TYR A 112 11.01 -3.20 12.80
N THR A 113 10.28 -2.45 13.62
CA THR A 113 9.66 -2.96 14.83
C THR A 113 8.15 -2.74 14.72
N SER A 114 7.39 -3.83 14.79
CA SER A 114 5.93 -3.76 14.99
C SER A 114 5.61 -4.01 16.45
N ILE A 115 4.73 -3.21 17.04
CA ILE A 115 4.18 -3.45 18.37
C ILE A 115 2.66 -3.63 18.29
N ALA A 116 2.12 -4.69 18.89
CA ALA A 116 0.69 -4.93 18.85
C ALA A 116 0.12 -5.70 20.05
N GLY A 117 -1.16 -5.48 20.31
CA GLY A 117 -1.94 -6.27 21.26
C GLY A 117 -2.57 -7.50 20.59
N LEU A 118 -2.64 -8.60 21.34
CA LEU A 118 -3.20 -9.89 20.91
C LEU A 118 -4.65 -10.08 21.37
N GLY A 119 -5.35 -9.01 21.75
CA GLY A 119 -6.79 -9.03 21.99
C GLY A 119 -7.60 -9.00 20.70
N LEU A 120 -8.92 -9.21 20.77
CA LEU A 120 -9.78 -8.95 19.62
C LEU A 120 -10.09 -7.46 19.49
N ASN A 121 -10.09 -6.73 20.60
CA ASN A 121 -10.31 -5.29 20.67
C ASN A 121 -9.08 -4.58 21.26
N PRO A 122 -8.88 -3.28 20.96
CA PRO A 122 -7.73 -2.54 21.51
C PRO A 122 -7.71 -2.53 23.05
N ASP A 123 -8.88 -2.37 23.67
CA ASP A 123 -9.01 -2.32 25.13
C ASP A 123 -8.70 -3.64 25.85
N ASP A 124 -8.68 -4.76 25.15
CA ASP A 124 -8.28 -6.05 25.73
C ASP A 124 -6.80 -6.05 26.13
N THR A 125 -5.97 -5.20 25.49
CA THR A 125 -4.54 -5.01 25.81
C THR A 125 -4.27 -3.54 26.11
N THR A 126 -4.27 -3.17 27.38
CA THR A 126 -4.12 -1.78 27.83
C THR A 126 -2.72 -1.52 28.42
N PHE A 127 -2.08 -0.44 27.98
CA PHE A 127 -0.85 0.10 28.60
C PHE A 127 -1.20 1.33 29.43
N ASN A 128 -0.85 1.31 30.72
CA ASN A 128 -0.69 2.52 31.54
C ASN A 128 0.74 3.01 31.33
N GLY A 129 0.92 3.77 30.26
CA GLY A 129 2.19 3.91 29.56
C GLY A 129 2.00 4.41 28.14
N ASP A 130 3.09 4.38 27.37
CA ASP A 130 3.23 5.02 26.08
C ASP A 130 3.80 4.04 25.05
N VAL A 131 3.45 4.26 23.77
CA VAL A 131 4.07 3.61 22.62
C VAL A 131 4.67 4.71 21.75
N THR A 132 5.96 4.95 21.95
CA THR A 132 6.58 6.20 21.54
C THR A 132 7.44 6.04 20.29
N VAL A 133 7.30 6.99 19.37
CA VAL A 133 8.35 7.33 18.39
C VAL A 133 8.73 8.78 18.59
N ASP A 134 10.03 9.03 18.68
CA ASP A 134 10.63 10.37 18.68
C ASP A 134 11.86 10.37 17.74
N ALA A 135 12.53 11.51 17.62
CA ALA A 135 13.61 11.72 16.65
C ALA A 135 14.98 11.98 17.29
N GLY A 136 15.23 11.46 18.49
CA GLY A 136 16.51 11.66 19.20
C GLY A 136 17.73 11.26 18.39
N TRP A 137 17.67 10.10 17.72
CA TRP A 137 18.74 9.57 16.86
C TRP A 137 19.15 10.50 15.71
N PHE A 138 18.24 11.36 15.27
CA PHE A 138 18.46 12.30 14.17
C PHE A 138 18.21 13.75 14.58
N ASN A 139 18.57 14.09 15.83
CA ASN A 139 18.58 15.46 16.36
C ASN A 139 17.23 16.18 16.25
N GLY A 140 16.12 15.48 16.48
CA GLY A 140 14.77 16.04 16.40
C GLY A 140 14.18 16.08 14.99
N ASN A 141 14.90 15.61 13.97
CA ASN A 141 14.37 15.47 12.62
C ASN A 141 13.70 14.10 12.43
N ALA A 142 12.37 14.08 12.29
CA ALA A 142 11.58 12.87 12.12
C ALA A 142 11.42 12.42 10.66
N THR A 143 12.01 13.13 9.67
CA THR A 143 11.85 12.83 8.22
C THR A 143 12.36 11.46 7.80
N GLN A 144 13.04 10.72 8.70
CA GLN A 144 13.53 9.36 8.45
C GLN A 144 12.95 8.32 9.41
N ASN A 145 11.93 8.65 10.21
CA ASN A 145 11.29 7.71 11.13
C ASN A 145 10.30 6.77 10.39
N PHE A 146 10.87 5.85 9.60
CA PHE A 146 10.16 4.92 8.74
C PHE A 146 9.96 3.52 9.35
N TRP A 147 9.25 2.66 8.60
CA TRP A 147 9.21 1.19 8.72
C TRP A 147 8.99 0.69 10.13
N ARG A 148 7.88 1.05 10.76
CA ARG A 148 7.48 0.58 12.10
C ARG A 148 5.97 0.55 12.17
N SER A 149 5.36 -0.03 13.21
CA SER A 149 3.89 -0.02 13.31
C SER A 149 3.40 -0.17 14.74
N ALA A 150 2.23 0.38 15.01
CA ALA A 150 1.47 0.15 16.24
C ALA A 150 0.06 -0.33 15.89
N GLU A 151 -0.40 -1.42 16.51
CA GLU A 151 -1.71 -2.00 16.22
C GLU A 151 -2.43 -2.58 17.44
N ASN A 152 -3.75 -2.37 17.53
CA ASN A 152 -4.64 -3.11 18.43
C ASN A 152 -4.28 -3.00 19.93
N LEU A 153 -3.99 -1.78 20.39
CA LEU A 153 -3.64 -1.47 21.78
C LEU A 153 -4.47 -0.30 22.31
N ALA A 154 -4.77 -0.32 23.60
CA ALA A 154 -5.24 0.85 24.32
C ALA A 154 -4.10 1.48 25.11
N LEU A 155 -3.93 2.79 25.01
CA LEU A 155 -2.90 3.56 25.68
C LEU A 155 -3.55 4.52 26.68
N ASN A 156 -3.02 4.55 27.90
CA ASN A 156 -3.27 5.57 28.91
C ASN A 156 -1.92 6.29 29.15
N PRO A 157 -1.59 7.30 28.31
CA PRO A 157 -0.26 7.89 28.26
C PRO A 157 0.08 8.58 29.58
N VAL A 158 1.32 8.46 30.05
CA VAL A 158 1.69 8.91 31.40
C VAL A 158 1.50 10.42 31.61
N SER A 159 1.64 11.20 30.54
CA SER A 159 1.48 12.66 30.54
C SER A 159 0.07 13.11 30.10
N GLY A 160 -0.80 12.16 29.77
CA GLY A 160 -2.07 12.40 29.08
C GLY A 160 -1.94 12.59 27.57
N THR A 161 -0.74 12.55 27.00
CA THR A 161 -0.49 12.59 25.55
C THR A 161 0.59 11.59 25.15
N ASP A 162 0.28 10.70 24.20
CA ASP A 162 1.25 9.79 23.56
C ASP A 162 1.96 10.50 22.40
N ARG A 163 3.17 10.06 22.02
CA ARG A 163 3.92 10.66 20.90
C ARG A 163 4.26 9.63 19.83
N TRP A 164 3.74 9.84 18.62
CA TRP A 164 4.03 9.03 17.44
C TRP A 164 4.65 9.89 16.33
N ALA A 165 5.89 10.35 16.57
CA ALA A 165 6.62 11.26 15.68
C ALA A 165 7.24 10.53 14.47
N VAL A 166 6.41 10.14 13.52
CA VAL A 166 6.80 9.31 12.38
C VAL A 166 6.81 10.08 11.06
N SER A 167 7.40 9.45 10.03
CA SER A 167 7.17 9.81 8.63
C SER A 167 6.44 8.68 7.88
N GLN A 168 6.80 8.36 6.64
CA GLN A 168 6.12 7.34 5.82
C GLN A 168 6.30 5.90 6.35
N ALA A 169 5.42 4.99 5.92
CA ALA A 169 5.40 3.56 6.28
C ALA A 169 5.44 3.27 7.79
N ALA A 170 4.68 4.06 8.56
CA ALA A 170 4.57 3.95 10.00
C ALA A 170 3.11 3.93 10.47
N PRO A 171 2.31 2.90 10.08
CA PRO A 171 0.88 2.87 10.37
C PRO A 171 0.58 2.84 11.86
N PHE A 172 -0.45 3.59 12.24
CA PHE A 172 -1.07 3.56 13.56
C PHE A 172 -2.53 3.08 13.40
N ARG A 173 -2.77 1.79 13.62
CA ARG A 173 -4.04 1.14 13.28
C ARG A 173 -4.74 0.60 14.52
N ARG A 174 -6.06 0.70 14.57
CA ARG A 174 -6.85 0.00 15.60
C ARG A 174 -6.39 0.35 17.02
N MET A 175 -6.10 1.62 17.28
CA MET A 175 -5.58 2.07 18.56
C MET A 175 -6.65 2.78 19.37
N HIS A 176 -6.62 2.67 20.70
CA HIS A 176 -7.43 3.47 21.61
C HIS A 176 -6.54 4.33 22.51
N VAL A 177 -6.32 5.59 22.15
CA VAL A 177 -5.55 6.53 22.95
C VAL A 177 -6.49 7.26 23.91
N LYS A 178 -6.41 6.93 25.20
CA LYS A 178 -7.19 7.54 26.31
C LYS A 178 -6.56 8.87 26.74
N GLY A 179 -6.33 9.74 25.77
CA GLY A 179 -5.57 10.98 25.90
C GLY A 179 -5.37 11.67 24.55
N GLY A 180 -4.44 12.63 24.49
CA GLY A 180 -3.99 13.23 23.24
C GLY A 180 -2.99 12.36 22.48
N LEU A 181 -2.78 12.68 21.21
CA LEU A 181 -1.75 12.07 20.37
C LEU A 181 -0.94 13.17 19.68
N ASN A 182 0.34 13.29 20.00
CA ASN A 182 1.28 14.21 19.38
C ASN A 182 2.01 13.51 18.24
N LEU A 183 1.98 14.10 17.04
CA LEU A 183 2.62 13.52 15.86
C LEU A 183 3.96 14.20 15.52
N ALA A 184 4.35 15.24 16.25
CA ALA A 184 5.64 15.91 16.05
C ALA A 184 6.71 15.38 17.02
N PRO A 185 7.98 15.38 16.58
CA PRO A 185 9.09 15.10 17.49
C PRO A 185 9.22 16.20 18.54
N ASP A 186 9.95 15.91 19.61
CA ASP A 186 10.30 16.96 20.58
C ASP A 186 11.03 18.11 19.89
N GLY A 187 10.57 19.34 20.11
CA GLY A 187 11.11 20.55 19.46
C GLY A 187 10.52 20.92 18.09
N TYR A 188 9.55 20.16 17.57
CA TYR A 188 8.85 20.47 16.30
C TYR A 188 9.77 20.51 15.07
N GLY A 189 10.77 19.63 15.02
CA GLY A 189 11.57 19.41 13.81
C GLY A 189 10.75 18.89 12.64
N TRP A 190 11.38 18.76 11.46
CA TRP A 190 10.71 18.29 10.26
C TRP A 190 10.12 16.89 10.45
N ALA A 191 8.93 16.67 9.92
CA ALA A 191 8.24 15.39 9.95
C ALA A 191 7.31 15.27 8.72
N SER A 192 7.26 14.10 8.10
CA SER A 192 6.57 13.85 6.82
C SER A 192 5.70 12.59 6.90
N GLY A 193 4.88 12.52 7.95
CA GLY A 193 3.88 11.47 8.13
C GLY A 193 2.68 11.67 7.21
N GLY A 194 1.61 10.92 7.37
CA GLY A 194 1.47 9.76 8.23
C GLY A 194 0.09 9.15 8.03
N TYR A 195 -0.17 8.04 8.72
CA TYR A 195 -1.36 7.24 8.50
C TYR A 195 -1.97 6.75 9.81
N ILE A 196 -3.22 7.12 10.06
CA ILE A 196 -4.06 6.58 11.15
C ILE A 196 -5.31 5.93 10.55
N ALA A 197 -5.65 4.73 11.02
CA ALA A 197 -6.92 4.09 10.67
C ALA A 197 -7.54 3.33 11.84
N ASP A 198 -8.87 3.19 11.80
CA ASP A 198 -9.64 2.38 12.75
C ASP A 198 -9.37 2.75 14.22
N SER A 199 -9.01 4.00 14.51
CA SER A 199 -8.49 4.38 15.83
C SER A 199 -9.41 5.37 16.55
N LYS A 200 -9.42 5.27 17.88
CA LYS A 200 -10.11 6.21 18.76
C LYS A 200 -9.08 6.98 19.57
N ILE A 201 -9.04 8.28 19.40
CA ILE A 201 -8.21 9.20 20.19
C ILE A 201 -9.16 10.08 20.99
N ASP A 202 -9.23 9.87 22.31
CA ASP A 202 -10.19 10.56 23.17
C ASP A 202 -9.92 12.07 23.26
N GLY A 203 -8.65 12.47 23.15
CA GLY A 203 -8.19 13.84 23.20
C GLY A 203 -7.96 14.48 21.83
N GLN A 204 -7.09 15.49 21.81
CA GLN A 204 -6.66 16.16 20.59
C GLN A 204 -5.54 15.37 19.90
N VAL A 205 -5.63 15.23 18.58
CA VAL A 205 -4.46 14.90 17.75
C VAL A 205 -3.76 16.20 17.37
N GLY A 206 -2.47 16.30 17.70
CA GLY A 206 -1.62 17.47 17.47
C GLY A 206 -0.51 17.20 16.45
N PRO A 207 -0.68 17.60 15.17
CA PRO A 207 0.34 17.38 14.14
C PRO A 207 1.55 18.30 14.23
N TYR A 208 1.33 19.55 14.65
CA TYR A 208 2.32 20.62 14.73
C TYR A 208 3.11 20.81 13.43
N SER A 209 4.36 20.32 13.35
CA SER A 209 5.26 20.47 12.21
C SER A 209 5.06 19.40 11.11
N GLN A 210 4.18 18.42 11.32
CA GLN A 210 3.86 17.42 10.30
C GLN A 210 3.36 18.09 9.02
N GLN A 211 4.03 17.81 7.91
CA GLN A 211 3.73 18.41 6.61
C GLN A 211 2.31 18.04 6.13
N GLN A 212 1.99 16.74 6.21
CA GLN A 212 0.72 16.18 5.78
C GLN A 212 0.31 15.01 6.68
N TRP A 213 -0.94 14.56 6.55
CA TRP A 213 -1.42 13.37 7.24
C TRP A 213 -2.70 12.82 6.61
N TYR A 214 -2.87 11.49 6.67
CA TYR A 214 -4.12 10.82 6.36
C TYR A 214 -4.72 10.13 7.58
N THR A 215 -6.00 10.38 7.85
CA THR A 215 -6.76 9.63 8.86
C THR A 215 -8.05 9.11 8.27
N ARG A 216 -8.35 7.83 8.45
CA ARG A 216 -9.63 7.25 8.01
C ARG A 216 -10.34 6.46 9.09
N ASP A 217 -11.67 6.37 8.96
CA ASP A 217 -12.54 5.47 9.73
C ASP A 217 -12.23 5.46 11.23
N SER A 218 -12.10 6.65 11.80
CA SER A 218 -11.57 6.86 13.16
C SER A 218 -12.49 7.80 13.94
N SER A 219 -12.26 7.91 15.24
CA SER A 219 -12.89 8.91 16.11
C SER A 219 -11.80 9.70 16.83
N ILE A 220 -11.85 11.02 16.74
CA ILE A 220 -10.91 11.91 17.43
C ILE A 220 -11.67 12.94 18.26
N GLY A 221 -11.14 13.33 19.42
CA GLY A 221 -11.74 14.41 20.22
C GLY A 221 -11.65 15.77 19.50
N SER A 222 -10.49 16.08 18.91
CA SER A 222 -10.29 17.22 18.01
C SER A 222 -8.98 17.09 17.22
N TRP A 223 -8.77 17.98 16.26
CA TRP A 223 -7.54 18.09 15.47
C TRP A 223 -6.89 19.47 15.63
N GLY A 224 -5.58 19.53 15.87
CA GLY A 224 -4.89 20.74 16.32
C GLY A 224 -4.57 21.78 15.25
N ASN A 225 -3.97 21.39 14.12
CA ASN A 225 -3.54 22.31 13.04
C ASN A 225 -3.36 21.57 11.70
N GLY A 226 -3.16 22.29 10.59
CA GLY A 226 -2.77 21.73 9.30
C GLY A 226 -1.62 22.53 8.70
N VAL A 227 -0.65 21.85 8.08
CA VAL A 227 0.52 22.50 7.46
C VAL A 227 0.31 22.59 5.95
N TRP A 228 0.34 21.47 5.22
CA TRP A 228 0.14 21.46 3.77
C TRP A 228 -1.05 20.64 3.31
N ASN A 229 -1.28 19.46 3.90
CA ASN A 229 -2.36 18.56 3.48
C ASN A 229 -2.80 17.63 4.62
N MET A 230 -3.87 17.96 5.33
CA MET A 230 -4.47 17.01 6.30
C MET A 230 -5.79 16.50 5.74
N THR A 231 -5.82 15.22 5.36
CA THR A 231 -6.97 14.59 4.73
C THR A 231 -7.66 13.60 5.68
N PHE A 232 -8.98 13.65 5.70
CA PHE A 232 -9.85 12.81 6.53
C PHE A 232 -10.93 12.15 5.68
N SER A 233 -11.21 10.87 5.92
CA SER A 233 -12.42 10.22 5.39
C SER A 233 -13.06 9.29 6.43
N GLY A 234 -14.35 9.43 6.67
CA GLY A 234 -15.01 8.60 7.69
C GLY A 234 -14.55 8.89 9.12
N VAL A 235 -14.08 10.10 9.42
CA VAL A 235 -13.53 10.45 10.74
C VAL A 235 -14.55 11.24 11.55
N GLU A 236 -14.97 10.67 12.68
CA GLU A 236 -15.77 11.35 13.69
C GLU A 236 -14.89 12.36 14.45
N GLY A 237 -15.32 13.61 14.53
CA GLY A 237 -14.56 14.69 15.17
C GLY A 237 -13.48 15.34 14.29
N ALA A 238 -13.36 14.95 13.01
CA ALA A 238 -12.54 15.69 12.06
C ALA A 238 -13.01 17.15 11.89
N PRO A 239 -12.09 18.09 11.61
CA PRO A 239 -12.47 19.44 11.24
C PRO A 239 -13.29 19.43 9.95
N ALA A 240 -14.13 20.44 9.73
CA ALA A 240 -14.85 20.56 8.46
C ALA A 240 -13.89 20.84 7.30
N GLN A 241 -14.28 20.47 6.08
CA GLN A 241 -13.59 20.85 4.83
C GLN A 241 -13.31 22.36 4.81
N SER A 242 -12.05 22.75 4.62
CA SER A 242 -11.64 24.16 4.63
C SER A 242 -10.46 24.50 3.74
N PHE A 243 -9.94 23.54 2.96
CA PHE A 243 -8.91 23.84 1.96
C PHE A 243 -9.34 25.04 1.08
N PRO A 244 -8.47 26.03 0.84
CA PRO A 244 -7.02 26.01 1.01
C PRO A 244 -6.47 26.31 2.42
N GLU A 245 -7.22 26.99 3.30
CA GLU A 245 -6.68 27.50 4.57
C GLU A 245 -7.72 27.45 5.71
N PRO A 246 -7.48 26.66 6.78
CA PRO A 246 -6.41 25.66 6.88
C PRO A 246 -6.61 24.53 5.86
N PRO A 247 -5.54 23.84 5.43
CA PRO A 247 -5.59 22.87 4.33
C PRO A 247 -6.17 21.51 4.79
N TYR A 248 -7.46 21.52 5.11
CA TYR A 248 -8.22 20.34 5.49
C TYR A 248 -9.10 19.85 4.35
N THR A 249 -8.82 18.63 3.91
CA THR A 249 -9.66 17.86 2.99
C THR A 249 -10.48 16.86 3.81
N THR A 250 -11.80 17.01 3.89
CA THR A 250 -12.65 16.20 4.77
C THR A 250 -13.82 15.59 4.03
N LEU A 251 -13.83 14.26 3.97
CA LEU A 251 -14.91 13.46 3.43
C LEU A 251 -15.70 12.82 4.58
N GLU A 252 -17.02 12.85 4.47
CA GLU A 252 -17.89 12.30 5.51
C GLU A 252 -17.68 10.79 5.72
N ASN A 253 -17.43 10.05 4.64
CA ASN A 253 -17.26 8.60 4.65
C ASN A 253 -16.10 8.17 3.76
N THR A 254 -15.45 7.06 4.12
CA THR A 254 -14.58 6.31 3.21
C THR A 254 -15.46 5.45 2.29
N PRO A 255 -15.37 5.55 0.95
CA PRO A 255 -16.30 4.87 0.04
C PRO A 255 -16.35 3.35 0.24
N VAL A 256 -15.19 2.73 0.36
CA VAL A 256 -15.02 1.33 0.78
C VAL A 256 -13.73 1.21 1.56
N SER A 257 -13.77 0.47 2.67
CA SER A 257 -12.58 0.10 3.42
C SER A 257 -12.74 -1.32 3.95
N ARG A 258 -11.63 -1.97 4.25
CA ARG A 258 -11.60 -3.24 4.97
C ARG A 258 -10.44 -3.14 5.94
N GLU A 259 -10.68 -3.34 7.23
CA GLU A 259 -9.57 -3.24 8.18
C GLU A 259 -8.57 -4.37 7.96
N LYS A 260 -7.31 -4.08 8.26
CA LYS A 260 -6.19 -4.99 8.03
C LYS A 260 -6.37 -6.26 8.88
N PRO A 261 -6.10 -7.46 8.35
CA PRO A 261 -6.00 -8.65 9.17
C PRO A 261 -4.92 -8.53 10.24
N PHE A 262 -5.16 -9.09 11.43
CA PHE A 262 -4.22 -9.04 12.55
C PHE A 262 -4.22 -10.35 13.35
N LEU A 263 -3.06 -10.67 13.92
CA LEU A 263 -2.88 -11.81 14.82
C LEU A 263 -3.48 -11.47 16.19
N TYR A 264 -4.22 -12.41 16.76
CA TYR A 264 -4.76 -12.31 18.13
C TYR A 264 -4.82 -13.68 18.81
N LEU A 265 -5.13 -13.69 20.10
CA LEU A 265 -5.34 -14.87 20.91
C LEU A 265 -6.83 -15.07 21.21
N ASP A 266 -7.32 -16.28 20.91
CA ASP A 266 -8.61 -16.79 21.41
C ASP A 266 -8.32 -17.80 22.52
N GLY A 267 -8.32 -17.34 23.77
CA GLY A 267 -7.72 -18.10 24.86
C GLY A 267 -6.20 -18.17 24.70
N ASP A 268 -5.66 -19.39 24.53
CA ASP A 268 -4.24 -19.62 24.26
C ASP A 268 -3.95 -19.90 22.77
N ASP A 269 -4.99 -19.98 21.93
CA ASP A 269 -4.84 -20.32 20.51
C ASP A 269 -4.62 -19.05 19.67
N TYR A 270 -3.54 -19.07 18.88
CA TYR A 270 -3.32 -18.02 17.88
C TYR A 270 -4.32 -18.14 16.73
N LYS A 271 -4.91 -17.00 16.37
CA LYS A 271 -5.77 -16.84 15.21
C LYS A 271 -5.46 -15.53 14.50
N VAL A 272 -5.78 -15.46 13.22
CA VAL A 272 -5.80 -14.20 12.47
C VAL A 272 -7.24 -13.77 12.29
N PHE A 273 -7.60 -12.61 12.83
CA PHE A 273 -8.90 -12.00 12.55
C PHE A 273 -8.85 -11.31 11.19
N VAL A 274 -9.85 -11.57 10.35
CA VAL A 274 -10.02 -11.01 9.01
C VAL A 274 -11.28 -10.15 9.00
N PRO A 275 -11.16 -8.82 9.16
CA PRO A 275 -12.30 -7.93 9.23
C PRO A 275 -13.16 -7.93 7.96
N GLU A 276 -14.48 -7.79 8.14
CA GLU A 276 -15.43 -7.62 7.04
C GLU A 276 -15.22 -6.28 6.34
N LYS A 277 -15.45 -6.25 5.02
CA LYS A 277 -15.46 -5.02 4.23
C LYS A 277 -16.60 -4.09 4.69
N ARG A 278 -16.32 -2.81 4.84
CA ARG A 278 -17.30 -1.75 5.10
C ARG A 278 -17.43 -0.84 3.89
N THR A 279 -18.66 -0.45 3.57
CA THR A 279 -18.97 0.52 2.51
C THR A 279 -19.51 1.79 3.15
N ASN A 280 -19.09 2.96 2.67
CA ASN A 280 -19.35 4.26 3.32
C ASN A 280 -18.98 4.20 4.80
N ALA A 281 -17.75 3.74 5.08
CA ALA A 281 -17.27 3.58 6.43
C ALA A 281 -17.09 4.94 7.11
N ARG A 282 -17.46 4.97 8.39
CA ARG A 282 -17.27 6.10 9.31
C ARG A 282 -17.11 5.55 10.72
N GLY A 283 -16.19 6.14 11.48
CA GLY A 283 -15.85 5.71 12.82
C GLY A 283 -15.17 4.33 12.86
N VAL A 284 -14.79 3.93 14.07
CA VAL A 284 -14.05 2.68 14.28
C VAL A 284 -14.93 1.44 14.12
N SER A 285 -14.34 0.35 13.65
CA SER A 285 -14.98 -0.95 13.41
C SER A 285 -15.38 -1.70 14.70
N TRP A 286 -14.83 -1.28 15.84
CA TRP A 286 -14.87 -2.00 17.13
C TRP A 286 -15.61 -1.24 18.25
N ALA A 287 -16.25 -0.10 17.94
CA ALA A 287 -16.97 0.70 18.94
C ALA A 287 -18.18 -0.02 19.56
N ASN A 288 -18.82 -0.92 18.81
CA ASN A 288 -20.12 -1.51 19.16
C ASN A 288 -20.02 -3.02 19.47
N GLY A 289 -18.94 -3.42 20.13
CA GLY A 289 -18.65 -4.82 20.47
C GLY A 289 -17.74 -5.50 19.45
N ALA A 290 -17.85 -6.82 19.34
CA ALA A 290 -16.96 -7.60 18.48
C ALA A 290 -17.06 -7.12 17.01
N PRO A 291 -15.92 -6.79 16.37
CA PRO A 291 -15.92 -6.43 14.96
C PRO A 291 -16.47 -7.59 14.12
N LYS A 292 -17.13 -7.28 13.00
CA LYS A 292 -17.56 -8.29 12.05
C LYS A 292 -16.36 -8.78 11.24
N GLY A 293 -16.27 -10.09 11.04
CA GLY A 293 -15.17 -10.74 10.33
C GLY A 293 -15.12 -12.23 10.63
N GLU A 294 -14.05 -12.86 10.16
CA GLU A 294 -13.77 -14.28 10.36
C GLU A 294 -12.45 -14.46 11.12
N SER A 295 -12.38 -15.46 12.01
CA SER A 295 -11.14 -15.83 12.69
C SER A 295 -10.58 -17.12 12.12
N ILE A 296 -9.44 -17.03 11.46
CA ILE A 296 -8.76 -18.17 10.85
C ILE A 296 -7.70 -18.69 11.85
N PRO A 297 -7.76 -19.96 12.28
CA PRO A 297 -6.77 -20.51 13.19
C PRO A 297 -5.38 -20.62 12.55
N LEU A 298 -4.33 -20.48 13.36
CA LEU A 298 -2.94 -20.44 12.88
C LEU A 298 -2.51 -21.75 12.19
N ASP A 299 -3.14 -22.88 12.50
CA ASP A 299 -2.92 -24.18 11.83
C ASP A 299 -3.33 -24.19 10.35
N GLN A 300 -4.05 -23.16 9.88
CA GLN A 300 -4.34 -22.91 8.46
C GLN A 300 -3.36 -21.92 7.81
N PHE A 301 -2.29 -21.51 8.50
CA PHE A 301 -1.23 -20.66 7.95
C PHE A 301 0.09 -21.42 7.87
N TYR A 302 0.76 -21.30 6.74
CA TYR A 302 2.19 -21.59 6.68
C TYR A 302 2.95 -20.45 7.36
N VAL A 303 3.64 -20.77 8.45
CA VAL A 303 4.47 -19.82 9.21
C VAL A 303 5.83 -19.71 8.52
N VAL A 304 6.00 -18.67 7.69
CA VAL A 304 7.22 -18.44 6.92
C VAL A 304 8.33 -17.94 7.85
N LYS A 305 9.46 -18.64 7.83
CA LYS A 305 10.68 -18.36 8.61
C LYS A 305 11.92 -18.39 7.71
N PRO A 306 13.05 -17.80 8.13
CA PRO A 306 14.29 -17.86 7.37
C PRO A 306 14.63 -19.29 6.95
N GLY A 307 14.99 -19.46 5.67
CA GLY A 307 15.22 -20.76 5.04
C GLY A 307 14.04 -21.29 4.20
N ALA A 308 12.84 -20.72 4.33
CA ALA A 308 11.74 -21.01 3.41
C ALA A 308 12.06 -20.56 1.98
N THR A 309 11.82 -21.41 1.00
CA THR A 309 11.96 -21.09 -0.43
C THR A 309 10.65 -20.60 -1.02
N ALA A 310 10.70 -19.84 -2.11
CA ALA A 310 9.49 -19.45 -2.84
C ALA A 310 8.70 -20.66 -3.38
N GLU A 311 9.38 -21.76 -3.76
CA GLU A 311 8.72 -23.03 -4.08
C GLU A 311 7.86 -23.56 -2.92
N THR A 312 8.40 -23.54 -1.70
CA THR A 312 7.68 -23.99 -0.50
C THR A 312 6.50 -23.07 -0.19
N ILE A 313 6.68 -21.76 -0.30
CA ILE A 313 5.62 -20.76 -0.08
C ILE A 313 4.49 -20.98 -1.11
N ASN A 314 4.83 -21.15 -2.39
CA ASN A 314 3.86 -21.41 -3.45
C ASN A 314 3.11 -22.73 -3.23
N ALA A 315 3.83 -23.79 -2.86
CA ALA A 315 3.23 -25.09 -2.54
C ALA A 315 2.26 -25.00 -1.35
N ALA A 316 2.55 -24.18 -0.33
CA ALA A 316 1.64 -23.95 0.79
C ALA A 316 0.32 -23.31 0.34
N VAL A 317 0.38 -22.29 -0.53
CA VAL A 317 -0.82 -21.67 -1.09
C VAL A 317 -1.61 -22.67 -1.94
N GLN A 318 -0.94 -23.47 -2.76
CA GLN A 318 -1.59 -24.52 -3.56
C GLN A 318 -2.25 -25.60 -2.70
N GLN A 319 -1.68 -25.91 -1.52
CA GLN A 319 -2.26 -26.84 -0.55
C GLN A 319 -3.43 -26.27 0.25
N GLY A 320 -3.72 -24.97 0.12
CA GLY A 320 -4.84 -24.32 0.80
C GLY A 320 -4.46 -23.53 2.04
N LEU A 321 -3.18 -23.41 2.39
CA LEU A 321 -2.73 -22.62 3.54
C LEU A 321 -2.65 -21.13 3.22
N HIS A 322 -2.94 -20.29 4.20
CA HIS A 322 -2.59 -18.87 4.22
C HIS A 322 -1.09 -18.68 4.51
N LEU A 323 -0.60 -17.45 4.47
CA LEU A 323 0.82 -17.13 4.74
C LEU A 323 0.93 -16.18 5.91
N LEU A 324 1.76 -16.54 6.90
CA LEU A 324 2.18 -15.65 7.97
C LEU A 324 3.70 -15.50 7.92
N PHE A 325 4.18 -14.36 7.46
CA PHE A 325 5.60 -14.04 7.43
C PHE A 325 6.06 -13.52 8.79
N THR A 326 6.86 -14.33 9.47
CA THR A 326 7.50 -13.92 10.72
C THR A 326 8.57 -12.83 10.45
N PRO A 327 9.02 -12.06 11.44
CA PRO A 327 9.96 -10.97 11.19
C PRO A 327 11.30 -11.49 10.66
N GLY A 328 11.65 -11.09 9.44
CA GLY A 328 12.88 -11.49 8.76
C GLY A 328 13.01 -10.88 7.36
N VAL A 329 14.17 -11.08 6.73
CA VAL A 329 14.45 -10.74 5.33
C VAL A 329 14.53 -12.03 4.52
N TYR A 330 13.70 -12.14 3.48
CA TYR A 330 13.44 -13.36 2.71
C TYR A 330 13.87 -13.16 1.27
N HIS A 331 14.93 -13.84 0.85
CA HIS A 331 15.34 -13.88 -0.55
C HIS A 331 14.54 -14.91 -1.33
N VAL A 332 14.06 -14.55 -2.51
CA VAL A 332 13.29 -15.43 -3.40
C VAL A 332 13.84 -15.42 -4.82
N ASP A 333 14.05 -16.61 -5.38
CA ASP A 333 14.61 -16.82 -6.72
C ASP A 333 13.54 -17.03 -7.81
N GLN A 334 12.27 -17.10 -7.41
CA GLN A 334 11.09 -17.16 -8.25
C GLN A 334 9.94 -16.39 -7.59
N THR A 335 8.94 -16.02 -8.38
CA THR A 335 7.78 -15.27 -7.89
C THR A 335 6.96 -16.08 -6.89
N ILE A 336 6.57 -15.43 -5.78
CA ILE A 336 5.53 -15.93 -4.89
C ILE A 336 4.17 -15.69 -5.58
N ASN A 337 3.48 -16.77 -5.94
CA ASN A 337 2.20 -16.74 -6.62
C ASN A 337 1.07 -17.00 -5.63
N ILE A 338 0.15 -16.05 -5.50
CA ILE A 338 -1.06 -16.17 -4.69
C ILE A 338 -2.26 -16.23 -5.64
N ASP A 339 -2.63 -17.43 -6.05
CA ASP A 339 -3.70 -17.70 -7.03
C ASP A 339 -4.87 -18.49 -6.40
N ARG A 340 -5.10 -18.27 -5.11
CA ARG A 340 -6.23 -18.83 -4.37
C ARG A 340 -7.04 -17.71 -3.75
N ALA A 341 -8.33 -17.65 -4.09
CA ALA A 341 -9.26 -16.68 -3.52
C ALA A 341 -9.22 -16.68 -1.99
N ASN A 342 -9.43 -15.51 -1.39
CA ASN A 342 -9.42 -15.29 0.06
C ASN A 342 -8.09 -15.55 0.79
N THR A 343 -6.98 -15.79 0.07
CA THR A 343 -5.69 -15.98 0.73
C THR A 343 -5.26 -14.73 1.49
N VAL A 344 -5.04 -14.87 2.80
CA VAL A 344 -4.33 -13.89 3.63
C VAL A 344 -2.82 -14.16 3.57
N ALA A 345 -2.04 -13.12 3.27
CA ALA A 345 -0.60 -13.08 3.42
C ALA A 345 -0.24 -11.91 4.36
N LEU A 346 -0.01 -12.23 5.62
CA LEU A 346 0.24 -11.27 6.69
C LEU A 346 1.72 -11.29 7.10
N GLY A 347 2.37 -10.13 7.13
CA GLY A 347 3.71 -9.95 7.66
C GLY A 347 3.71 -9.36 9.07
N LEU A 348 4.64 -9.83 9.89
CA LEU A 348 4.93 -9.33 11.23
C LEU A 348 6.29 -8.65 11.23
N GLY A 349 6.44 -7.58 12.03
CA GLY A 349 7.75 -6.93 12.25
C GLY A 349 8.44 -6.46 10.98
N LEU A 350 7.67 -5.94 10.01
CA LEU A 350 8.16 -5.48 8.71
C LEU A 350 8.90 -6.58 7.94
N ALA A 351 8.33 -7.79 7.93
CA ALA A 351 8.79 -8.90 7.11
C ALA A 351 9.08 -8.43 5.68
N THR A 352 10.30 -8.70 5.22
CA THR A 352 10.85 -8.12 4.00
C THR A 352 11.12 -9.21 2.96
N ILE A 353 10.65 -9.04 1.72
CA ILE A 353 10.94 -9.98 0.63
C ILE A 353 11.85 -9.28 -0.39
N VAL A 354 12.93 -9.95 -0.75
CA VAL A 354 13.92 -9.50 -1.74
C VAL A 354 13.87 -10.45 -2.95
N PRO A 355 13.44 -9.98 -4.14
CA PRO A 355 13.51 -10.81 -5.34
C PRO A 355 14.94 -10.83 -5.89
N ASP A 356 15.48 -12.03 -5.99
CA ASP A 356 16.76 -12.29 -6.66
C ASP A 356 16.56 -12.43 -8.18
N ASN A 357 17.64 -12.27 -8.94
CA ASN A 357 17.66 -12.54 -10.39
C ASN A 357 16.63 -11.75 -11.24
N GLY A 358 16.07 -10.65 -10.70
CA GLY A 358 15.12 -9.79 -11.41
C GLY A 358 13.71 -10.38 -11.55
N VAL A 359 13.34 -11.33 -10.70
CA VAL A 359 11.97 -11.86 -10.67
C VAL A 359 10.99 -10.86 -10.05
N THR A 360 9.71 -10.96 -10.38
CA THR A 360 8.67 -10.29 -9.58
C THR A 360 8.59 -10.97 -8.21
N ALA A 361 8.59 -10.21 -7.11
CA ALA A 361 8.57 -10.80 -5.76
C ALA A 361 7.24 -11.49 -5.45
N ILE A 362 6.12 -10.78 -5.67
CA ILE A 362 4.77 -11.29 -5.43
C ILE A 362 3.88 -11.03 -6.64
N LYS A 363 3.14 -12.06 -7.04
CA LYS A 363 2.06 -11.96 -8.02
C LYS A 363 0.78 -12.55 -7.46
N VAL A 364 -0.27 -11.73 -7.41
CA VAL A 364 -1.63 -12.18 -7.07
C VAL A 364 -2.37 -12.50 -8.38
N GLY A 365 -3.05 -13.63 -8.41
CA GLY A 365 -3.92 -14.02 -9.52
C GLY A 365 -5.15 -13.12 -9.66
N ASP A 366 -5.95 -13.35 -10.70
CA ASP A 366 -7.23 -12.65 -10.93
C ASP A 366 -8.35 -13.31 -10.09
N VAL A 367 -8.20 -13.23 -8.76
CA VAL A 367 -9.06 -13.94 -7.79
C VAL A 367 -9.60 -13.00 -6.71
N ASP A 368 -10.78 -13.34 -6.19
CA ASP A 368 -11.42 -12.57 -5.13
C ASP A 368 -10.60 -12.57 -3.82
N GLY A 369 -10.64 -11.43 -3.13
CA GLY A 369 -10.49 -11.38 -1.68
C GLY A 369 -9.11 -11.69 -1.14
N VAL A 370 -8.04 -11.64 -1.92
CA VAL A 370 -6.68 -11.77 -1.37
C VAL A 370 -6.38 -10.58 -0.46
N LYS A 371 -5.71 -10.81 0.67
CA LYS A 371 -5.26 -9.76 1.58
C LYS A 371 -3.74 -9.83 1.71
N LEU A 372 -3.03 -8.87 1.11
CA LEU A 372 -1.61 -8.66 1.37
C LEU A 372 -1.46 -7.60 2.45
N ALA A 373 -0.79 -7.92 3.55
CA ALA A 373 -0.74 -7.05 4.72
C ALA A 373 0.63 -7.04 5.40
N GLY A 374 1.20 -5.86 5.67
CA GLY A 374 2.40 -5.72 6.53
C GLY A 374 3.70 -6.26 5.93
N LEU A 375 3.92 -6.06 4.63
CA LEU A 375 5.09 -6.57 3.90
C LEU A 375 5.92 -5.43 3.31
N LEU A 376 7.24 -5.49 3.46
CA LEU A 376 8.17 -4.67 2.70
C LEU A 376 8.73 -5.48 1.54
N ILE A 377 8.65 -4.98 0.31
CA ILE A 377 9.29 -5.57 -0.86
C ILE A 377 10.50 -4.73 -1.21
N ASP A 378 11.69 -5.29 -1.04
CA ASP A 378 12.96 -4.57 -1.21
C ASP A 378 13.66 -5.06 -2.47
N ALA A 379 13.90 -4.17 -3.43
CA ALA A 379 14.37 -4.56 -4.76
C ALA A 379 15.79 -5.14 -4.72
N GLY A 380 15.99 -6.29 -5.38
CA GLY A 380 17.31 -6.86 -5.61
C GLY A 380 18.17 -6.04 -6.59
N THR A 381 19.45 -6.37 -6.68
CA THR A 381 20.44 -5.69 -7.55
C THR A 381 20.13 -5.85 -9.04
N THR A 382 19.53 -6.98 -9.43
CA THR A 382 19.09 -7.24 -10.80
C THR A 382 17.72 -6.62 -11.03
N ASN A 383 17.58 -5.82 -12.09
CA ASN A 383 16.34 -5.10 -12.37
C ASN A 383 15.15 -6.06 -12.55
N SER A 384 14.17 -5.95 -11.65
CA SER A 384 12.88 -6.63 -11.80
C SER A 384 11.97 -5.83 -12.74
N LYS A 385 11.17 -6.50 -13.58
CA LYS A 385 10.17 -5.78 -14.40
C LYS A 385 9.16 -5.04 -13.51
N SER A 386 8.67 -5.75 -12.49
CA SER A 386 7.74 -5.31 -11.46
C SER A 386 8.17 -5.95 -10.13
N LEU A 387 7.93 -5.30 -8.98
CA LEU A 387 8.12 -5.97 -7.68
C LEU A 387 6.84 -6.68 -7.24
N ILE A 388 5.69 -6.02 -7.47
CA ILE A 388 4.36 -6.49 -7.07
C ILE A 388 3.41 -6.40 -8.27
N GLU A 389 2.69 -7.49 -8.55
CA GLU A 389 1.61 -7.53 -9.56
C GLU A 389 0.32 -8.05 -8.93
N VAL A 390 -0.81 -7.37 -9.18
CA VAL A 390 -2.13 -7.78 -8.68
C VAL A 390 -3.09 -7.98 -9.85
N GLY A 391 -3.44 -9.23 -10.12
CA GLY A 391 -4.28 -9.61 -11.24
C GLY A 391 -3.53 -9.76 -12.56
N THR A 392 -4.28 -10.19 -13.57
CA THR A 392 -3.76 -10.40 -14.92
C THR A 392 -4.03 -9.17 -15.79
N GLU A 393 -3.02 -8.71 -16.53
CA GLU A 393 -3.15 -7.60 -17.47
C GLU A 393 -4.29 -7.84 -18.48
N GLY A 394 -5.13 -6.83 -18.69
CA GLY A 394 -6.30 -6.92 -19.56
C GLY A 394 -7.47 -7.71 -18.97
N SER A 395 -7.44 -8.08 -17.68
CA SER A 395 -8.62 -8.61 -17.00
C SER A 395 -9.78 -7.62 -17.05
N THR A 396 -10.99 -8.17 -17.13
CA THR A 396 -12.26 -7.42 -17.05
C THR A 396 -13.15 -7.95 -15.93
N THR A 397 -12.64 -8.91 -15.14
CA THR A 397 -13.36 -9.49 -14.01
C THR A 397 -13.58 -8.42 -12.95
N SER A 398 -14.81 -8.29 -12.44
CA SER A 398 -15.08 -7.44 -11.28
C SER A 398 -14.97 -8.26 -10.00
N HIS A 399 -14.37 -7.65 -8.98
CA HIS A 399 -14.21 -8.20 -7.64
C HIS A 399 -14.93 -7.33 -6.59
N ALA A 400 -15.90 -6.50 -6.99
CA ALA A 400 -16.54 -5.49 -6.15
C ALA A 400 -17.09 -6.04 -4.81
N ASP A 401 -17.63 -7.26 -4.81
CA ASP A 401 -18.18 -7.90 -3.61
C ASP A 401 -17.08 -8.31 -2.61
N ASN A 402 -15.94 -8.79 -3.11
CA ASN A 402 -14.83 -9.25 -2.29
C ASN A 402 -13.49 -8.88 -2.96
N PRO A 403 -13.10 -7.59 -2.92
CA PRO A 403 -11.93 -7.12 -3.63
C PRO A 403 -10.65 -7.66 -2.98
N THR A 404 -9.59 -7.76 -3.77
CA THR A 404 -8.22 -7.92 -3.23
C THR A 404 -7.79 -6.62 -2.55
N SER A 405 -7.04 -6.70 -1.44
CA SER A 405 -6.49 -5.52 -0.76
C SER A 405 -5.00 -5.63 -0.46
N LEU A 406 -4.33 -4.47 -0.51
CA LEU A 406 -2.95 -4.26 -0.10
C LEU A 406 -2.95 -3.26 1.05
N GLN A 407 -2.40 -3.64 2.20
CA GLN A 407 -2.47 -2.85 3.43
C GLN A 407 -1.15 -2.84 4.16
N ASP A 408 -0.52 -1.68 4.33
CA ASP A 408 0.85 -1.61 4.85
C ASP A 408 1.81 -2.48 4.02
N VAL A 409 1.61 -2.46 2.71
CA VAL A 409 2.52 -3.07 1.74
C VAL A 409 3.41 -1.96 1.22
N PHE A 410 4.72 -2.13 1.36
CA PHE A 410 5.71 -1.12 1.03
C PHE A 410 6.66 -1.65 -0.03
N ALA A 411 7.24 -0.75 -0.83
CA ALA A 411 8.30 -1.09 -1.76
C ALA A 411 9.49 -0.15 -1.59
N ARG A 412 10.70 -0.70 -1.57
CA ARG A 412 11.95 0.05 -1.53
C ARG A 412 12.81 -0.31 -2.73
N VAL A 413 13.39 0.71 -3.39
CA VAL A 413 14.35 0.55 -4.48
C VAL A 413 15.65 1.28 -4.15
N GLY A 414 16.62 0.57 -3.57
CA GLY A 414 17.91 1.11 -3.12
C GLY A 414 17.96 1.43 -1.62
N GLY A 415 19.05 2.08 -1.17
CA GLY A 415 19.24 2.53 0.21
C GLY A 415 20.00 1.52 1.09
N ALA A 416 19.62 0.24 1.03
CA ALA A 416 20.35 -0.87 1.67
C ALA A 416 21.38 -1.53 0.73
N GLY A 417 21.88 -0.78 -0.25
CA GLY A 417 22.60 -1.29 -1.41
C GLY A 417 21.86 -0.94 -2.70
N ALA A 418 22.45 -1.27 -3.86
CA ALA A 418 21.81 -1.00 -5.14
C ALA A 418 20.60 -1.93 -5.34
N GLY A 419 19.43 -1.37 -5.62
CA GLY A 419 18.22 -2.10 -5.97
C GLY A 419 17.59 -1.52 -7.21
N LYS A 420 17.01 -2.34 -8.09
CA LYS A 420 16.37 -1.85 -9.33
C LYS A 420 15.06 -2.56 -9.62
N ALA A 421 14.07 -1.78 -10.05
CA ALA A 421 12.84 -2.28 -10.62
C ALA A 421 12.34 -1.30 -11.68
N THR A 422 11.81 -1.77 -12.80
CA THR A 422 11.22 -0.87 -13.80
C THR A 422 9.94 -0.24 -13.29
N THR A 423 9.06 -1.03 -12.65
CA THR A 423 7.86 -0.55 -11.95
C THR A 423 7.83 -1.13 -10.53
N ALA A 424 7.51 -0.35 -9.50
CA ALA A 424 7.39 -0.93 -8.15
C ALA A 424 6.12 -1.80 -8.04
N MET A 425 4.97 -1.28 -8.43
CA MET A 425 3.67 -1.96 -8.27
C MET A 425 2.77 -1.80 -9.50
N VAL A 426 2.15 -2.90 -9.92
CA VAL A 426 1.15 -2.93 -11.00
C VAL A 426 -0.16 -3.52 -10.50
N ILE A 427 -1.25 -2.78 -10.67
CA ILE A 427 -2.60 -3.19 -10.28
C ILE A 427 -3.46 -3.38 -11.53
N ASN A 428 -3.72 -4.63 -11.88
CA ASN A 428 -4.57 -5.01 -13.01
C ASN A 428 -5.97 -5.43 -12.57
N SER A 429 -6.12 -6.00 -11.37
CA SER A 429 -7.43 -6.44 -10.86
C SER A 429 -8.34 -5.23 -10.62
N ASN A 430 -9.56 -5.30 -11.16
CA ASN A 430 -10.59 -4.33 -10.85
C ASN A 430 -10.96 -4.36 -9.37
N ASP A 431 -11.51 -3.24 -8.87
CA ASP A 431 -12.04 -3.08 -7.52
C ASP A 431 -11.00 -3.21 -6.38
N THR A 432 -9.71 -3.36 -6.71
CA THR A 432 -8.62 -3.49 -5.72
C THR A 432 -8.61 -2.31 -4.75
N ILE A 433 -8.41 -2.62 -3.46
CA ILE A 433 -8.23 -1.61 -2.42
C ILE A 433 -6.75 -1.50 -2.05
N ILE A 434 -6.15 -0.33 -2.25
CA ILE A 434 -4.82 0.03 -1.78
C ILE A 434 -5.03 0.92 -0.54
N ASP A 435 -4.75 0.42 0.64
CA ASP A 435 -5.01 1.11 1.89
C ASP A 435 -3.75 1.21 2.74
N HIS A 436 -3.05 2.34 2.59
CA HIS A 436 -1.68 2.59 3.02
C HIS A 436 -0.63 1.80 2.25
N THR A 437 0.06 2.49 1.35
CA THR A 437 1.29 2.00 0.70
C THR A 437 2.32 3.11 0.69
N TRP A 438 3.60 2.72 0.72
CA TRP A 438 4.72 3.61 0.42
C TRP A 438 5.61 2.93 -0.60
N LEU A 439 5.69 3.52 -1.79
CA LEU A 439 6.58 3.06 -2.85
C LEU A 439 7.70 4.08 -2.97
N TRP A 440 8.90 3.68 -2.59
CA TRP A 440 10.02 4.61 -2.41
C TRP A 440 11.22 4.17 -3.22
N ARG A 441 11.56 4.94 -4.25
CA ARG A 441 12.90 4.89 -4.83
C ARG A 441 13.82 5.66 -3.88
N ALA A 442 14.83 5.00 -3.35
CA ALA A 442 15.64 5.59 -2.29
C ALA A 442 16.33 6.89 -2.73
N ASP A 443 16.20 7.95 -1.91
CA ASP A 443 16.90 9.24 -2.06
C ASP A 443 18.18 9.32 -1.22
N HIS A 444 18.35 8.41 -0.25
CA HIS A 444 19.54 8.33 0.61
C HIS A 444 19.88 6.87 1.00
N GLY A 445 21.06 6.69 1.58
CA GLY A 445 21.64 5.38 1.90
C GLY A 445 22.65 4.93 0.84
N GLU A 446 23.06 3.66 0.93
CA GLU A 446 23.99 3.05 -0.02
C GLU A 446 23.28 2.67 -1.32
N GLY A 447 24.00 2.72 -2.45
CA GLY A 447 23.47 2.30 -3.75
C GLY A 447 22.40 3.22 -4.35
N VAL A 448 22.41 4.50 -3.99
CA VAL A 448 21.49 5.52 -4.53
C VAL A 448 22.14 6.34 -5.65
N GLY A 449 21.34 6.71 -6.65
CA GLY A 449 21.69 7.63 -7.71
C GLY A 449 20.89 7.38 -8.98
N TRP A 450 20.86 8.36 -9.90
CA TRP A 450 19.99 8.37 -11.07
C TRP A 450 19.94 7.03 -11.84
N GLU A 451 21.11 6.41 -12.05
CA GLU A 451 21.24 5.09 -12.68
C GLU A 451 21.49 3.94 -11.68
N THR A 452 21.93 4.23 -10.46
CA THR A 452 22.35 3.21 -9.47
C THR A 452 21.16 2.43 -8.94
N ASN A 453 20.09 3.13 -8.53
CA ASN A 453 18.81 2.55 -8.11
C ASN A 453 17.67 2.98 -9.01
N ARG A 454 17.93 3.06 -10.33
CA ARG A 454 16.94 3.50 -11.30
C ARG A 454 15.64 2.71 -11.17
N SER A 455 14.54 3.46 -11.05
CA SER A 455 13.18 2.95 -11.11
C SER A 455 12.30 3.95 -11.83
N ASP A 456 11.84 3.57 -13.02
CA ASP A 456 11.12 4.50 -13.89
C ASP A 456 9.72 4.80 -13.36
N TYR A 457 9.01 3.82 -12.80
CA TYR A 457 7.61 3.96 -12.39
C TYR A 457 7.33 3.43 -10.99
N GLY A 458 6.53 4.16 -10.21
CA GLY A 458 6.09 3.70 -8.88
C GLY A 458 4.88 2.77 -8.98
N LEU A 459 3.71 3.35 -9.16
CA LEU A 459 2.43 2.65 -9.26
C LEU A 459 1.85 2.78 -10.67
N GLN A 460 1.47 1.67 -11.27
CA GLN A 460 0.64 1.62 -12.48
C GLN A 460 -0.70 0.96 -12.16
N VAL A 461 -1.80 1.70 -12.35
CA VAL A 461 -3.16 1.20 -12.12
C VAL A 461 -3.87 1.03 -13.45
N ASN A 462 -4.05 -0.22 -13.86
CA ASN A 462 -4.75 -0.60 -15.09
C ASN A 462 -6.18 -1.07 -14.82
N GLY A 463 -6.46 -1.59 -13.63
CA GLY A 463 -7.79 -2.06 -13.24
C GLY A 463 -8.78 -0.91 -13.02
N ASP A 464 -10.04 -1.18 -13.33
CA ASP A 464 -11.18 -0.28 -13.11
C ASP A 464 -11.64 -0.31 -11.63
N ASN A 465 -12.25 0.77 -11.16
CA ASN A 465 -12.83 0.91 -9.82
C ASN A 465 -11.84 0.70 -8.65
N VAL A 466 -10.54 0.82 -8.92
CA VAL A 466 -9.50 0.74 -7.88
C VAL A 466 -9.62 1.93 -6.94
N LEU A 467 -9.49 1.69 -5.63
CA LEU A 467 -9.46 2.72 -4.61
C LEU A 467 -8.11 2.74 -3.91
N ALA A 468 -7.44 3.90 -3.91
CA ALA A 468 -6.28 4.19 -3.09
C ALA A 468 -6.66 5.11 -1.92
N THR A 469 -6.28 4.73 -0.70
CA THR A 469 -6.48 5.52 0.52
C THR A 469 -5.15 5.59 1.29
N GLY A 470 -4.60 6.78 1.47
CA GLY A 470 -3.27 6.94 2.06
C GLY A 470 -2.14 6.49 1.11
N LEU A 471 -2.06 7.09 -0.08
CA LEU A 471 -1.07 6.74 -1.10
C LEU A 471 0.21 7.59 -0.97
N PHE A 472 1.35 6.95 -0.76
CA PHE A 472 2.68 7.60 -0.72
C PHE A 472 3.57 6.99 -1.80
N VAL A 473 4.09 7.79 -2.73
CA VAL A 473 4.94 7.31 -3.83
C VAL A 473 5.99 8.36 -4.17
N GLU A 474 7.28 8.00 -4.16
CA GLU A 474 8.35 9.02 -4.19
C GLU A 474 9.56 8.63 -5.06
N HIS A 475 10.14 9.67 -5.65
CA HIS A 475 11.45 9.77 -6.28
C HIS A 475 11.69 8.95 -7.55
N PHE A 476 10.65 8.44 -8.20
CA PHE A 476 10.80 7.66 -9.42
C PHE A 476 11.34 8.53 -10.57
N ASN A 477 12.10 7.92 -11.48
CA ASN A 477 12.75 8.64 -12.59
C ASN A 477 11.74 9.21 -13.59
N LYS A 478 10.51 8.64 -13.67
CA LYS A 478 9.42 9.11 -14.54
C LYS A 478 8.14 9.36 -13.75
N TYR A 479 7.03 8.72 -14.14
CA TYR A 479 5.75 8.88 -13.44
C TYR A 479 5.79 8.07 -12.15
N ASP A 480 5.63 8.76 -11.02
CA ASP A 480 5.48 8.09 -9.73
C ASP A 480 4.18 7.28 -9.73
N VAL A 481 3.07 7.88 -10.17
CA VAL A 481 1.78 7.20 -10.38
C VAL A 481 1.29 7.41 -11.80
N ARG A 482 0.85 6.33 -12.45
CA ARG A 482 0.10 6.36 -13.70
C ARG A 482 -1.20 5.56 -13.56
N TRP A 483 -2.31 6.18 -13.91
CA TRP A 483 -3.66 5.62 -13.81
C TRP A 483 -4.31 5.51 -15.19
N SER A 484 -4.56 4.28 -15.61
CA SER A 484 -5.11 3.92 -16.92
C SER A 484 -6.51 3.32 -16.83
N GLY A 485 -6.89 2.76 -15.68
CA GLY A 485 -8.22 2.19 -15.44
C GLY A 485 -9.30 3.24 -15.16
N GLU A 486 -10.57 2.89 -15.46
CA GLU A 486 -11.73 3.75 -15.28
C GLU A 486 -12.24 3.79 -13.83
N ASN A 487 -12.92 4.87 -13.48
CA ASN A 487 -13.58 5.08 -12.19
C ASN A 487 -12.64 4.91 -10.97
N GLY A 488 -11.35 5.18 -11.17
CA GLY A 488 -10.36 5.16 -10.11
C GLY A 488 -10.57 6.28 -9.09
N LYS A 489 -10.24 6.00 -7.83
CA LYS A 489 -10.33 6.98 -6.74
C LYS A 489 -9.07 7.00 -5.89
N THR A 490 -8.61 8.19 -5.53
CA THR A 490 -7.51 8.40 -4.57
C THR A 490 -7.93 9.38 -3.48
N ILE A 491 -7.90 8.94 -2.22
CA ILE A 491 -8.10 9.81 -1.06
C ILE A 491 -6.77 9.88 -0.31
N PHE A 492 -6.19 11.08 -0.27
CA PHE A 492 -4.83 11.37 0.12
C PHE A 492 -3.76 10.82 -0.84
N PHE A 493 -2.91 11.73 -1.32
CA PHE A 493 -1.65 11.41 -2.00
C PHE A 493 -0.52 12.30 -1.49
N GLN A 494 0.64 11.71 -1.29
CA GLN A 494 1.89 12.41 -1.08
C GLN A 494 2.96 11.90 -2.04
N ASN A 495 3.70 12.83 -2.61
CA ASN A 495 4.83 12.58 -3.48
C ASN A 495 5.95 13.58 -3.23
N GLU A 496 7.17 13.12 -3.43
CA GLU A 496 8.33 13.93 -3.76
C GLU A 496 8.95 13.46 -5.08
N LYS A 497 9.35 14.39 -5.95
CA LYS A 497 10.06 14.06 -7.20
C LYS A 497 11.48 13.56 -6.91
N SER A 498 12.10 12.94 -7.91
CA SER A 498 13.50 12.51 -7.84
C SER A 498 14.43 13.70 -7.64
N TYR A 499 15.23 13.70 -6.58
CA TYR A 499 16.15 14.81 -6.27
C TYR A 499 17.37 14.84 -7.20
N ASP A 500 17.71 13.67 -7.76
CA ASP A 500 18.98 13.35 -8.39
C ASP A 500 18.95 13.36 -9.91
N ALA A 501 17.93 13.97 -10.51
CA ALA A 501 17.92 14.25 -11.93
C ALA A 501 19.14 15.11 -12.30
N PRO A 502 20.01 14.66 -13.23
CA PRO A 502 21.29 15.33 -13.49
C PRO A 502 21.15 16.61 -14.30
N ASN A 503 20.00 16.83 -14.94
CA ASN A 503 19.64 18.02 -15.72
C ASN A 503 18.19 17.90 -16.23
N GLN A 504 17.66 18.99 -16.79
CA GLN A 504 16.33 19.04 -17.41
C GLN A 504 16.12 17.98 -18.51
N ALA A 505 17.15 17.67 -19.32
CA ALA A 505 17.01 16.74 -20.43
C ALA A 505 16.78 15.29 -19.97
N ALA A 506 17.30 14.91 -18.79
CA ALA A 506 17.09 13.59 -18.22
C ALA A 506 15.63 13.31 -17.82
N VAL A 507 14.88 14.37 -17.50
CA VAL A 507 13.47 14.31 -17.09
C VAL A 507 12.51 14.82 -18.16
N GLN A 508 13.00 15.22 -19.34
CA GLN A 508 12.15 15.72 -20.42
C GLN A 508 11.18 14.63 -20.90
N ASN A 509 9.89 14.95 -20.97
CA ASN A 509 8.82 14.05 -21.38
C ASN A 509 8.11 14.59 -22.62
N GLY A 510 8.69 14.31 -23.80
CA GLY A 510 8.25 14.96 -25.04
C GLY A 510 8.38 16.48 -24.92
N ASP A 511 7.29 17.21 -25.14
CA ASP A 511 7.26 18.67 -24.99
C ASP A 511 7.03 19.12 -23.54
N THR A 512 6.70 18.21 -22.63
CA THR A 512 6.48 18.48 -21.20
C THR A 512 7.79 18.41 -20.42
N LYS A 513 8.05 19.41 -19.58
CA LYS A 513 9.20 19.41 -18.67
C LYS A 513 8.92 18.49 -17.49
N GLY A 514 9.64 17.39 -17.35
CA GLY A 514 9.39 16.45 -16.25
C GLY A 514 8.22 15.50 -16.51
N PHE A 515 8.17 14.43 -15.73
CA PHE A 515 7.04 13.51 -15.67
C PHE A 515 6.19 13.86 -14.45
N ALA A 516 4.86 13.91 -14.59
CA ALA A 516 3.96 14.18 -13.47
C ALA A 516 4.19 13.19 -12.31
N ALA A 517 3.96 13.64 -11.08
CA ALA A 517 3.87 12.73 -9.94
C ALA A 517 2.66 11.80 -10.06
N TYR A 518 1.56 12.33 -10.60
CA TYR A 518 0.34 11.55 -10.78
C TYR A 518 -0.27 11.87 -12.14
N LYS A 519 -0.20 10.89 -13.05
CA LYS A 519 -0.81 10.96 -14.38
C LYS A 519 -2.08 10.11 -14.44
N VAL A 520 -3.19 10.71 -14.86
CA VAL A 520 -4.35 10.01 -15.41
C VAL A 520 -4.20 10.00 -16.93
N ASP A 521 -4.30 8.83 -17.56
CA ASP A 521 -4.18 8.70 -19.00
C ASP A 521 -5.33 9.42 -19.73
N ASP A 522 -5.03 10.05 -20.87
CA ASP A 522 -5.99 10.89 -21.60
C ASP A 522 -7.22 10.13 -22.10
N SER A 523 -7.13 8.80 -22.21
CA SER A 523 -8.24 7.92 -22.56
C SER A 523 -9.29 7.83 -21.44
N VAL A 524 -8.89 7.95 -20.18
CA VAL A 524 -9.76 7.77 -19.01
C VAL A 524 -10.92 8.76 -19.02
N THR A 525 -12.13 8.29 -18.74
CA THR A 525 -13.35 9.13 -18.73
C THR A 525 -13.85 9.45 -17.33
N THR A 526 -13.55 8.60 -16.36
CA THR A 526 -13.97 8.75 -14.97
C THR A 526 -12.80 8.54 -14.01
N HIS A 527 -12.51 9.53 -13.17
CA HIS A 527 -11.48 9.45 -12.13
C HIS A 527 -11.75 10.51 -11.06
N GLU A 528 -11.40 10.26 -9.79
CA GLU A 528 -11.54 11.30 -8.77
C GLU A 528 -10.47 11.25 -7.66
N GLY A 529 -9.88 12.39 -7.33
CA GLY A 529 -8.85 12.51 -6.28
C GLY A 529 -9.15 13.60 -5.24
N TRP A 530 -8.79 13.37 -3.97
CA TRP A 530 -8.94 14.32 -2.86
C TRP A 530 -7.66 14.45 -2.02
N GLY A 531 -7.19 15.68 -1.82
CA GLY A 531 -6.04 15.99 -0.96
C GLY A 531 -4.73 15.40 -1.47
N LEU A 532 -4.20 15.93 -2.57
CA LEU A 532 -2.99 15.38 -3.22
C LEU A 532 -1.86 16.41 -3.26
N GLY A 533 -0.66 16.00 -2.81
CA GLY A 533 0.53 16.84 -2.81
C GLY A 533 1.72 16.24 -3.56
N SER A 534 2.46 17.09 -4.27
CA SER A 534 3.71 16.75 -4.98
C SER A 534 4.80 17.77 -4.68
N TYR A 535 5.94 17.35 -4.13
CA TYR A 535 7.02 18.23 -3.71
C TYR A 535 8.26 18.05 -4.60
N CYS A 536 9.09 19.06 -4.75
CA CYS A 536 10.37 18.95 -5.45
C CYS A 536 11.54 19.46 -4.60
N TYR A 537 12.65 18.74 -4.70
CA TYR A 537 13.93 19.10 -4.08
C TYR A 537 15.07 18.68 -5.01
N TYR A 538 15.16 19.28 -6.19
CA TYR A 538 16.21 19.02 -7.19
C TYR A 538 17.56 19.57 -6.72
N ASN A 539 18.10 19.05 -5.62
CA ASN A 539 19.34 19.52 -5.02
C ASN A 539 20.57 19.25 -5.89
N VAL A 540 20.51 18.27 -6.80
CA VAL A 540 21.59 17.96 -7.75
C VAL A 540 21.66 18.99 -8.89
N ASP A 541 20.52 19.34 -9.48
CA ASP A 541 20.40 20.45 -10.43
C ASP A 541 19.18 21.33 -10.09
N PRO A 542 19.38 22.38 -9.27
CA PRO A 542 18.29 23.26 -8.83
C PRO A 542 17.68 24.12 -9.94
N THR A 543 18.25 24.08 -11.14
CA THR A 543 17.71 24.82 -12.31
C THR A 543 16.58 24.08 -13.01
N ILE A 544 16.33 22.82 -12.64
CA ILE A 544 15.26 22.01 -13.19
C ILE A 544 13.90 22.64 -12.89
N VAL A 545 13.06 22.66 -13.92
CA VAL A 545 11.66 23.03 -13.85
C VAL A 545 10.82 21.79 -14.11
N GLN A 546 9.91 21.50 -13.18
CA GLN A 546 8.87 20.48 -13.32
C GLN A 546 7.61 21.16 -13.86
N GLY A 547 7.06 20.69 -14.97
CA GLY A 547 5.91 21.31 -15.63
C GLY A 547 4.69 21.36 -14.72
N HIS A 548 4.37 20.21 -14.13
CA HIS A 548 3.23 20.05 -13.22
C HIS A 548 3.45 18.88 -12.25
N GLY A 549 2.77 18.91 -11.11
CA GLY A 549 2.67 17.76 -10.22
C GLY A 549 1.69 16.73 -10.75
N PHE A 550 0.59 17.19 -11.35
CA PHE A 550 -0.53 16.35 -11.78
C PHE A 550 -0.81 16.51 -13.27
N GLU A 551 -1.18 15.42 -13.94
CA GLU A 551 -1.55 15.42 -15.36
C GLU A 551 -2.83 14.62 -15.56
N ALA A 552 -3.85 15.20 -16.19
CA ALA A 552 -5.13 14.52 -16.39
C ALA A 552 -5.92 15.07 -17.58
N PRO A 553 -6.83 14.28 -18.19
CA PRO A 553 -7.74 14.79 -19.20
C PRO A 553 -8.76 15.76 -18.60
N VAL A 554 -9.03 16.86 -19.32
CA VAL A 554 -10.09 17.82 -18.98
C VAL A 554 -11.44 17.26 -19.44
N LYS A 555 -12.07 16.46 -18.59
CA LYS A 555 -13.37 15.81 -18.84
C LYS A 555 -14.30 15.93 -17.63
N PRO A 556 -15.62 15.99 -17.81
CA PRO A 556 -16.57 16.14 -16.68
C PRO A 556 -16.47 15.04 -15.61
N GLY A 557 -16.03 13.84 -15.97
CA GLY A 557 -15.91 12.70 -15.06
C GLY A 557 -14.54 12.54 -14.40
N VAL A 558 -13.53 13.33 -14.78
CA VAL A 558 -12.17 13.25 -14.24
C VAL A 558 -11.95 14.47 -13.36
N LYS A 559 -12.03 14.33 -12.04
CA LYS A 559 -12.06 15.45 -11.10
C LYS A 559 -10.97 15.37 -10.03
N PHE A 560 -10.51 16.51 -9.55
CA PHE A 560 -9.65 16.58 -8.37
C PHE A 560 -10.10 17.68 -7.43
N HIS A 561 -9.82 17.46 -6.15
CA HIS A 561 -10.11 18.38 -5.05
C HIS A 561 -8.85 18.53 -4.21
N ASP A 562 -8.50 19.78 -3.90
CA ASP A 562 -7.42 20.13 -2.97
C ASP A 562 -6.04 19.62 -3.41
N LEU A 563 -5.60 20.05 -4.59
CA LEU A 563 -4.26 19.78 -5.11
C LEU A 563 -3.26 20.82 -4.61
N LEU A 564 -2.02 20.40 -4.35
CA LEU A 564 -0.91 21.30 -4.11
C LEU A 564 0.42 20.81 -4.69
N VAL A 565 1.30 21.74 -5.01
CA VAL A 565 2.72 21.48 -5.30
C VAL A 565 3.62 22.38 -4.46
N VAL A 566 4.80 21.89 -4.08
CA VAL A 566 5.74 22.62 -3.20
C VAL A 566 7.17 22.48 -3.70
N SER A 567 7.91 23.58 -3.78
CA SER A 567 9.37 23.54 -3.92
C SER A 567 10.01 23.65 -2.54
N LEU A 568 10.80 22.65 -2.15
CA LEU A 568 11.49 22.61 -0.88
C LEU A 568 12.77 23.47 -0.96
N GLY A 569 12.77 24.62 -0.29
CA GLY A 569 13.94 25.51 -0.25
C GLY A 569 14.38 26.07 -1.61
N GLY A 570 13.48 26.10 -2.61
CA GLY A 570 13.76 26.61 -3.95
C GLY A 570 14.64 25.70 -4.81
N GLN A 571 14.79 24.42 -4.45
CA GLN A 571 15.58 23.44 -5.21
C GLN A 571 14.75 22.90 -6.38
N GLY A 572 14.81 23.61 -7.50
CA GLY A 572 13.89 23.47 -8.63
C GLY A 572 12.52 24.12 -8.36
N GLN A 573 11.67 24.20 -9.38
CA GLN A 573 10.34 24.82 -9.27
C GLN A 573 9.31 24.07 -10.13
N TYR A 574 8.04 24.20 -9.74
CA TYR A 574 6.91 23.82 -10.57
C TYR A 574 6.44 24.99 -11.44
N ASP A 575 6.15 24.76 -12.73
CA ASP A 575 5.48 25.74 -13.59
C ASP A 575 3.98 25.83 -13.25
N HIS A 576 3.33 24.71 -12.95
CA HIS A 576 1.90 24.59 -12.64
C HIS A 576 1.60 23.51 -11.58
N VAL A 577 0.37 23.50 -11.06
CA VAL A 577 -0.10 22.45 -10.15
C VAL A 577 -0.53 21.23 -10.96
N ILE A 578 -1.49 21.41 -11.88
CA ILE A 578 -2.06 20.36 -12.72
C ILE A 578 -2.16 20.84 -14.17
N ASN A 579 -1.65 20.06 -15.13
CA ASN A 579 -1.55 20.46 -16.54
C ASN A 579 -0.95 21.88 -16.66
N ASP A 580 -1.73 22.85 -17.13
CA ASP A 580 -1.44 24.27 -17.29
C ASP A 580 -2.17 25.16 -16.26
N THR A 581 -2.76 24.57 -15.23
CA THR A 581 -3.57 25.21 -14.19
C THR A 581 -2.86 25.26 -12.84
N GLY A 582 -3.02 26.38 -12.14
CA GLY A 582 -2.34 26.68 -10.87
C GLY A 582 -1.07 27.50 -11.09
N SER A 583 -0.75 28.35 -10.12
CA SER A 583 0.43 29.22 -10.18
C SER A 583 1.73 28.41 -10.08
N PRO A 584 2.85 28.91 -10.62
CA PRO A 584 4.15 28.31 -10.36
C PRO A 584 4.52 28.43 -8.88
N THR A 585 5.38 27.53 -8.41
CA THR A 585 6.12 27.80 -7.16
C THR A 585 7.23 28.82 -7.44
N SER A 586 7.65 29.57 -6.42
CA SER A 586 8.73 30.55 -6.58
C SER A 586 9.45 30.84 -5.27
N GLY A 587 10.65 31.38 -5.36
CA GLY A 587 11.48 31.71 -4.20
C GLY A 587 11.96 30.47 -3.43
N THR A 588 12.37 30.69 -2.19
CA THR A 588 12.96 29.66 -1.30
C THR A 588 12.13 29.38 -0.05
N ASP A 589 11.00 30.07 0.12
CA ASP A 589 10.23 30.09 1.37
C ASP A 589 9.34 28.85 1.56
N THR A 590 9.36 27.90 0.61
CA THR A 590 8.60 26.63 0.67
C THR A 590 7.09 26.86 0.84
N VAL A 591 6.54 27.74 0.01
CA VAL A 591 5.11 28.06 0.00
C VAL A 591 4.36 27.16 -1.01
N PRO A 592 3.30 26.46 -0.61
CA PRO A 592 2.51 25.66 -1.55
C PRO A 592 1.80 26.51 -2.61
N SER A 593 1.83 26.04 -3.86
CA SER A 593 0.88 26.46 -4.89
C SER A 593 -0.29 25.48 -4.92
N GLN A 594 -1.52 25.98 -5.06
CA GLN A 594 -2.73 25.19 -4.79
C GLN A 594 -3.77 25.33 -5.91
N VAL A 595 -4.54 24.26 -6.13
CA VAL A 595 -5.75 24.23 -6.95
C VAL A 595 -6.85 23.51 -6.16
N VAL A 596 -7.90 24.24 -5.79
CA VAL A 596 -9.00 23.69 -4.96
C VAL A 596 -9.86 22.69 -5.74
N SER A 597 -10.06 22.89 -7.04
CA SER A 597 -10.92 22.03 -7.87
C SER A 597 -10.39 21.93 -9.30
N PHE A 598 -10.62 20.77 -9.94
CA PHE A 598 -10.30 20.50 -11.34
C PHE A 598 -11.24 19.44 -11.93
N PRO A 599 -11.55 19.46 -13.24
CA PRO A 599 -11.45 20.63 -14.10
C PRO A 599 -12.47 21.68 -13.69
#